data_AF-A0A962YEP5-F1
#
_entry.id   AF-A0A962YEP5-F1
#
_cell.length_a   1.000
_cell.length_b   1.000
_cell.length_c   1.000
_cell.angle_alpha   90.00
_cell.angle_beta   90.00
_cell.angle_gamma   90.00
#
_symmetry.space_group_name_H-M   'P 1'
#
loop_
_entity.id
_entity.type
_entity.pdbx_description
1 polymer ?
#
loop_
_entity_poly.entity_id
_entity_poly.type
_entity_poly.pdbx_seq_one_letter_code
_entity_poly.pdbx_strand_id
1 'polypeptide(L)'
;MTTSNTTTKTEDTVAKAAGVAPDSHLATLLQGRADIFALTQITQDAALNPQTAGGISPTERVALACRIAQLNNVSELATQYQQTYQQIVSVDEALLQRVADPAQTSTDFDDVRLAALIRHVDLVTQTPKDAS
;
A
#
# COMPACT_ATOMS: atom_id res chain seq x y z
N MET A 1 12.84 -27.10 29.91
CA MET A 1 11.85 -27.05 28.81
C MET A 1 11.27 -25.65 28.80
N THR A 2 11.85 -24.77 28.00
CA THR A 2 11.38 -23.38 27.83
C THR A 2 10.75 -23.32 26.45
N THR A 3 9.42 -23.23 26.40
CA THR A 3 8.68 -23.07 25.16
C THR A 3 8.87 -21.63 24.68
N SER A 4 9.80 -21.44 23.75
CA SER A 4 9.91 -20.20 22.99
C SER A 4 8.65 -20.05 22.15
N ASN A 5 7.82 -19.06 22.49
CA ASN A 5 6.71 -18.63 21.66
C ASN A 5 7.29 -18.02 20.38
N THR A 6 7.43 -18.83 19.32
CA THR A 6 7.60 -18.35 17.96
C THR A 6 6.29 -17.73 17.51
N THR A 7 6.03 -16.50 17.94
CA THR A 7 5.14 -15.62 17.20
C THR A 7 5.87 -15.36 15.88
N THR A 8 5.41 -16.02 14.81
CA THR A 8 5.81 -15.69 13.45
C THR A 8 5.77 -14.19 13.30
N LYS A 9 6.96 -13.60 13.21
CA LYS A 9 7.19 -12.18 12.94
C LYS A 9 6.69 -11.94 11.53
N THR A 10 5.39 -11.70 11.38
CA THR A 10 4.85 -11.12 10.15
C THR A 10 5.69 -9.88 9.90
N GLU A 11 6.45 -9.89 8.81
CA GLU A 11 7.33 -8.80 8.44
C GLU A 11 6.44 -7.55 8.29
N ASP A 12 6.55 -6.62 9.23
CA ASP A 12 5.69 -5.44 9.26
C ASP A 12 6.03 -4.52 8.09
N THR A 13 5.03 -4.18 7.28
CA THR A 13 5.22 -3.38 6.05
C THR A 13 5.88 -2.03 6.36
N VAL A 14 5.54 -1.40 7.48
CA VAL A 14 6.08 -0.10 7.89
C VAL A 14 7.54 -0.24 8.33
N ALA A 15 7.86 -1.22 9.17
CA ALA A 15 9.23 -1.46 9.61
C ALA A 15 10.14 -1.80 8.43
N LYS A 16 9.64 -2.60 7.48
CA LYS A 16 10.36 -2.96 6.25
C LYS A 16 10.57 -1.74 5.35
N ALA A 17 9.53 -0.96 5.09
CA ALA A 17 9.61 0.26 4.28
C ALA A 17 10.55 1.31 4.90
N ALA A 18 10.65 1.35 6.24
CA ALA A 18 11.59 2.20 6.96
C ALA A 18 13.03 1.64 7.00
N GLY A 19 13.30 0.50 6.37
CA GLY A 19 14.64 -0.11 6.33
C GLY A 19 15.11 -0.66 7.68
N VAL A 20 14.20 -0.99 8.59
CA VAL A 20 14.55 -1.48 9.93
C VAL A 20 15.00 -2.93 9.84
N ALA A 21 16.30 -3.16 10.07
CA ALA A 21 16.83 -4.52 10.08
C ALA A 21 16.18 -5.35 11.22
N PRO A 22 15.74 -6.60 10.95
CA PRO A 22 14.99 -7.43 11.88
C PRO A 22 15.62 -7.59 13.28
N ASP A 23 16.95 -7.65 13.37
CA ASP A 23 17.69 -7.90 14.61
C ASP A 23 18.39 -6.64 15.17
N SER A 24 18.04 -5.46 14.64
CA SER A 24 18.60 -4.20 15.10
C SER A 24 18.06 -3.80 16.48
N HIS A 25 18.82 -2.96 17.19
CA HIS A 25 18.34 -2.34 18.43
C HIS A 25 17.04 -1.56 18.21
N LEU A 26 16.88 -0.94 17.03
CA LEU A 26 15.67 -0.25 16.64
C LEU A 26 14.47 -1.20 16.54
N ALA A 27 14.64 -2.39 15.95
CA ALA A 27 13.57 -3.39 15.91
C ALA A 27 13.10 -3.80 17.31
N THR A 28 14.01 -3.92 18.28
CA THR A 28 13.66 -4.18 19.68
C THR A 28 12.86 -3.02 20.29
N LEU A 29 13.23 -1.77 20.02
CA LEU A 29 12.48 -0.61 20.50
C LEU A 29 11.07 -0.54 19.90
N LEU A 30 10.90 -0.90 18.63
CA LEU A 30 9.59 -0.93 17.97
C LEU A 30 8.64 -1.98 18.59
N GLN A 31 9.15 -3.02 19.25
CA GLN A 31 8.30 -3.99 19.96
C GLN A 31 7.47 -3.34 21.07
N GLY A 32 7.94 -2.22 21.65
CA GLY A 32 7.16 -1.44 22.62
C GLY A 32 5.94 -0.71 22.03
N ARG A 33 5.73 -0.81 20.71
CA ARG A 33 4.59 -0.27 19.95
C ARG A 33 4.02 -1.29 18.96
N ALA A 34 4.23 -2.59 19.21
CA ALA A 34 3.82 -3.66 18.29
C ALA A 34 2.31 -3.64 17.97
N ASP A 35 1.48 -3.11 18.87
CA ASP A 35 0.05 -2.89 18.68
C ASP A 35 -0.26 -1.89 17.56
N ILE A 36 0.46 -0.76 17.50
CA ILE A 36 0.30 0.26 16.45
C ILE A 36 0.61 -0.34 15.08
N PHE A 37 1.72 -1.06 14.98
CA PHE A 37 2.18 -1.74 13.78
C PHE A 37 1.16 -2.79 13.31
N ALA A 38 0.69 -3.65 14.22
CA ALA A 38 -0.34 -4.63 13.92
C ALA A 38 -1.65 -3.98 13.44
N LEU A 39 -2.13 -2.92 14.10
CA LEU A 39 -3.33 -2.19 13.70
C LEU A 39 -3.16 -1.50 12.34
N THR A 40 -1.95 -1.00 12.05
CA THR A 40 -1.62 -0.41 10.74
C THR A 40 -1.68 -1.47 9.64
N GLN A 41 -1.09 -2.65 9.87
CA GLN A 41 -1.13 -3.76 8.93
C GLN A 41 -2.57 -4.22 8.67
N ILE A 42 -3.39 -4.37 9.72
CA ILE A 42 -4.82 -4.71 9.57
C ILE A 42 -5.55 -3.67 8.72
N THR A 43 -5.29 -2.38 8.95
CA THR A 43 -5.89 -1.29 8.19
C THR A 43 -5.47 -1.34 6.71
N GLN A 44 -4.20 -1.60 6.46
CA GLN A 44 -3.66 -1.76 5.10
C GLN A 44 -4.34 -2.93 4.38
N ASP A 45 -4.43 -4.10 5.04
CA ASP A 45 -5.05 -5.28 4.45
C ASP A 45 -6.54 -5.05 4.18
N ALA A 46 -7.25 -4.39 5.10
CA ALA A 46 -8.65 -4.02 4.90
C ALA A 46 -8.83 -3.04 3.73
N ALA A 47 -7.87 -2.15 3.48
CA ALA A 47 -7.93 -1.19 2.38
C ALA A 47 -7.60 -1.82 1.01
N LEU A 48 -6.58 -2.68 0.97
CA LEU A 48 -6.03 -3.22 -0.29
C LEU A 48 -6.63 -4.57 -0.67
N ASN A 49 -7.09 -5.35 0.29
CA ASN A 49 -7.77 -6.63 0.09
C ASN A 49 -9.04 -6.74 0.96
N PRO A 50 -10.04 -5.87 0.75
CA PRO A 50 -11.27 -5.89 1.54
C PRO A 50 -12.09 -7.16 1.26
N GLN A 51 -12.84 -7.61 2.26
CA GLN A 51 -13.83 -8.69 2.10
C GLN A 51 -14.95 -8.33 1.10
N THR A 52 -15.17 -7.04 0.83
CA THR A 52 -16.15 -6.53 -0.14
C THR A 52 -15.52 -5.43 -0.98
N ALA A 53 -15.46 -5.63 -2.31
CA ALA A 53 -14.68 -4.76 -3.20
C ALA A 53 -15.19 -3.30 -3.30
N GLY A 54 -16.49 -3.05 -3.09
CA GLY A 54 -17.03 -1.69 -2.97
C GLY A 54 -16.89 -0.78 -4.20
N GLY A 55 -16.80 -1.35 -5.41
CA GLY A 55 -16.73 -0.60 -6.67
C GLY A 55 -15.32 -0.20 -7.13
N ILE A 56 -14.29 -0.59 -6.39
CA ILE A 56 -12.87 -0.45 -6.79
C ILE A 56 -12.27 -1.85 -6.86
N SER A 57 -11.73 -2.22 -8.02
CA SER A 57 -11.18 -3.56 -8.25
C SER A 57 -9.90 -3.80 -7.44
N PRO A 58 -9.49 -5.06 -7.18
CA PRO A 58 -8.21 -5.35 -6.55
C PRO A 58 -7.03 -4.71 -7.29
N THR A 59 -7.00 -4.80 -8.63
CA THR A 59 -5.98 -4.15 -9.46
C THR A 59 -5.93 -2.64 -9.23
N GLU A 60 -7.09 -1.97 -9.23
CA GLU A 60 -7.18 -0.53 -9.01
C GLU A 60 -6.66 -0.14 -7.62
N ARG A 61 -7.00 -0.90 -6.58
CA ARG A 61 -6.53 -0.63 -5.21
C ARG A 61 -5.02 -0.69 -5.10
N VAL A 62 -4.42 -1.76 -5.61
CA VAL A 62 -2.97 -1.93 -5.59
C VAL A 62 -2.30 -0.83 -6.42
N ALA A 63 -2.81 -0.55 -7.63
CA ALA A 63 -2.24 0.46 -8.50
C ALA A 63 -2.31 1.87 -7.90
N LEU A 64 -3.45 2.24 -7.30
CA LEU A 64 -3.61 3.53 -6.61
C LEU A 64 -2.71 3.62 -5.38
N ALA A 65 -2.53 2.54 -4.62
CA ALA A 65 -1.60 2.52 -3.49
C ALA A 65 -0.14 2.72 -3.94
N CYS A 66 0.28 2.06 -5.03
CA CYS A 66 1.59 2.28 -5.63
C CYS A 66 1.76 3.72 -6.12
N ARG A 67 0.73 4.27 -6.77
CA ARG A 67 0.72 5.67 -7.22
C ARG A 67 0.93 6.64 -6.06
N ILE A 68 0.18 6.46 -4.96
CA ILE A 68 0.31 7.29 -3.74
C ILE A 68 1.74 7.20 -3.18
N ALA A 69 2.31 6.01 -3.10
CA ALA A 69 3.67 5.81 -2.63
C ALA A 69 4.71 6.51 -3.54
N GLN A 70 4.52 6.43 -4.86
CA GLN A 70 5.39 7.12 -5.83
C GLN A 70 5.26 8.65 -5.75
N LEU A 71 4.04 9.18 -5.63
CA LEU A 71 3.80 10.63 -5.44
C LEU A 71 4.44 11.18 -4.16
N ASN A 72 4.63 10.34 -3.14
CA ASN A 72 5.31 10.69 -1.89
C ASN A 72 6.81 10.36 -1.88
N ASN A 73 7.39 9.93 -3.01
CA ASN A 73 8.79 9.52 -3.14
C ASN A 73 9.19 8.34 -2.24
N VAL A 74 8.27 7.39 -1.99
CA VAL A 74 8.52 6.15 -1.22
C VAL A 74 8.40 4.95 -2.16
N SER A 75 9.31 4.85 -3.14
CA SER A 75 9.22 3.86 -4.22
C SER A 75 9.43 2.42 -3.75
N GLU A 76 10.16 2.20 -2.65
CA GLU A 76 10.31 0.89 -2.03
C GLU A 76 8.96 0.36 -1.53
N LEU A 77 8.11 1.24 -0.99
CA LEU A 77 6.77 0.88 -0.54
C LEU A 77 5.86 0.52 -1.71
N ALA A 78 5.96 1.26 -2.82
CA ALA A 78 5.23 0.91 -4.05
C ALA A 78 5.60 -0.50 -4.55
N THR A 79 6.91 -0.81 -4.56
CA THR A 79 7.41 -2.14 -4.95
C THR A 79 6.90 -3.23 -4.02
N GLN A 80 6.93 -3.00 -2.71
CA GLN A 80 6.43 -3.93 -1.71
C GLN A 80 4.93 -4.19 -1.90
N TYR A 81 4.11 -3.15 -2.16
CA TYR A 81 2.68 -3.34 -2.43
C TYR A 81 2.41 -4.20 -3.67
N GLN A 82 3.13 -3.97 -4.77
CA GLN A 82 3.01 -4.82 -5.95
C GLN A 82 3.33 -6.28 -5.60
N GLN A 83 4.50 -6.52 -4.99
CA GLN A 83 4.96 -7.86 -4.65
C GLN A 83 4.00 -8.59 -3.69
N THR A 84 3.58 -7.94 -2.61
CA THR A 84 2.70 -8.56 -1.61
C THR A 84 1.31 -8.85 -2.19
N TYR A 85 0.70 -7.90 -2.89
CA TYR A 85 -0.69 -8.06 -3.29
C TYR A 85 -0.86 -8.87 -4.58
N GLN A 86 0.12 -8.87 -5.49
CA GLN A 86 0.13 -9.78 -6.65
C GLN A 86 0.16 -11.26 -6.26
N GLN A 87 0.65 -11.59 -5.05
CA GLN A 87 0.66 -12.97 -4.54
C GLN A 87 -0.69 -13.43 -4.00
N ILE A 88 -1.59 -12.51 -3.65
CA ILE A 88 -2.84 -12.83 -2.93
C ILE A 88 -4.10 -12.44 -3.70
N VAL A 89 -4.01 -11.54 -4.68
CA VAL A 89 -5.11 -11.17 -5.58
C VAL A 89 -4.71 -11.30 -7.04
N SER A 90 -5.65 -11.71 -7.89
CA SER A 90 -5.47 -11.65 -9.34
C SER A 90 -5.51 -10.19 -9.78
N VAL A 91 -4.44 -9.76 -10.45
CA VAL A 91 -4.34 -8.39 -10.99
C VAL A 91 -4.19 -8.41 -12.50
N ASP A 92 -4.66 -7.33 -13.13
CA ASP A 92 -4.30 -6.98 -14.50
C ASP A 92 -3.01 -6.16 -14.46
N GLU A 93 -1.89 -6.76 -14.87
CA GLU A 93 -0.56 -6.13 -14.82
C GLU A 93 -0.46 -4.88 -15.68
N ALA A 94 -1.12 -4.86 -16.85
CA ALA A 94 -1.07 -3.73 -17.76
C ALA A 94 -1.83 -2.53 -17.16
N LEU A 95 -3.02 -2.78 -16.60
CA LEU A 95 -3.77 -1.76 -15.88
C LEU A 95 -3.00 -1.27 -14.65
N LEU A 96 -2.41 -2.19 -13.88
CA LEU A 96 -1.63 -1.86 -12.70
C LEU A 96 -0.47 -0.92 -13.03
N GLN A 97 0.34 -1.26 -14.04
CA GLN A 97 1.47 -0.43 -14.46
C GLN A 97 1.03 0.96 -14.92
N ARG A 98 -0.03 1.04 -15.74
CA ARG A 98 -0.54 2.31 -16.24
C ARG A 98 -1.08 3.21 -15.13
N VAL A 99 -1.88 2.68 -14.21
CA VAL A 99 -2.50 3.48 -13.14
C VAL A 99 -1.46 3.87 -12.08
N ALA A 100 -0.50 2.98 -11.79
CA ALA A 100 0.53 3.22 -10.79
C ALA A 100 1.52 4.33 -11.17
N ASP A 101 1.72 4.61 -12.46
CA ASP A 101 2.68 5.61 -12.98
C ASP A 101 2.14 7.05 -12.88
N PRO A 102 2.71 7.92 -12.01
CA PRO A 102 2.30 9.32 -11.88
C PRO A 102 2.47 10.15 -13.15
N ALA A 103 3.30 9.72 -14.11
CA ALA A 103 3.41 10.39 -15.40
C ALA A 103 2.14 10.21 -16.26
N GLN A 104 1.36 9.16 -16.01
CA GLN A 104 0.00 9.03 -16.55
C GLN A 104 -0.95 9.89 -15.74
N THR A 105 -1.63 10.81 -16.39
CA THR A 105 -2.61 11.71 -15.82
C THR A 105 -4.03 11.20 -16.08
N SER A 106 -5.03 11.77 -15.41
CA SER A 106 -6.42 11.37 -15.61
C SER A 106 -6.92 11.51 -17.05
N THR A 107 -6.30 12.37 -17.87
CA THR A 107 -6.70 12.56 -19.27
C THR A 107 -6.18 11.46 -20.21
N ASP A 108 -5.30 10.57 -19.72
CA ASP A 108 -4.74 9.46 -20.47
C ASP A 108 -5.60 8.18 -20.41
N PHE A 109 -6.80 8.27 -19.82
CA PHE A 109 -7.72 7.16 -19.61
C PHE A 109 -9.10 7.46 -20.20
N ASP A 110 -9.58 6.56 -21.06
CA ASP A 110 -10.92 6.67 -21.67
C ASP A 110 -12.06 6.36 -20.69
N ASP A 111 -11.81 5.51 -19.69
CA ASP A 111 -12.78 5.23 -18.62
C ASP A 111 -12.89 6.45 -17.70
N VAL A 112 -14.00 7.18 -17.86
CA VAL A 112 -14.33 8.38 -17.07
C VAL A 112 -14.30 8.13 -15.56
N ARG A 113 -14.72 6.93 -15.10
CA ARG A 113 -14.70 6.59 -13.66
C ARG A 113 -13.25 6.42 -13.19
N LEU A 114 -12.43 5.70 -13.95
CA LEU A 114 -11.02 5.51 -13.61
C LEU A 114 -10.24 6.83 -13.64
N ALA A 115 -10.46 7.65 -14.67
CA ALA A 115 -9.91 9.00 -14.77
C ALA A 115 -10.27 9.86 -13.55
N ALA A 116 -11.54 9.80 -13.12
CA ALA A 116 -12.00 10.51 -11.93
C ALA A 116 -11.33 10.01 -10.64
N LEU A 117 -11.15 8.68 -10.49
CA LEU A 117 -10.44 8.09 -9.37
C LEU A 117 -8.98 8.56 -9.30
N ILE A 118 -8.25 8.51 -10.42
CA ILE A 118 -6.85 8.95 -10.51
C ILE A 118 -6.73 10.42 -10.12
N ARG A 119 -7.54 11.29 -10.73
CA ARG A 119 -7.55 12.72 -10.41
C ARG A 119 -7.82 12.97 -8.93
N HIS A 120 -8.80 12.25 -8.36
CA HIS A 120 -9.15 12.42 -6.96
C HIS A 120 -8.02 11.94 -6.04
N VAL A 121 -7.43 10.78 -6.31
CA VAL A 121 -6.29 10.24 -5.55
C VAL A 121 -5.09 11.18 -5.59
N ASP A 122 -4.76 11.74 -6.75
CA ASP A 122 -3.66 12.71 -6.88
C ASP A 122 -3.93 13.96 -6.03
N LEU A 123 -5.16 14.49 -6.12
CA LEU A 123 -5.58 15.68 -5.38
C LEU A 123 -5.49 15.45 -3.86
N VAL A 124 -6.03 14.35 -3.33
CA VAL A 124 -5.99 14.07 -1.88
C VAL A 124 -4.57 13.74 -1.40
N THR A 125 -3.70 13.24 -2.28
CA THR A 125 -2.32 12.88 -1.95
C THR A 125 -1.42 14.11 -1.89
N GLN A 126 -1.50 14.99 -2.90
CA GLN A 126 -0.55 16.10 -3.05
C GLN A 126 -1.06 17.41 -2.44
N THR A 127 -2.38 17.66 -2.53
CA THR A 127 -2.99 18.91 -2.10
C THR A 127 -4.32 18.66 -1.36
N PRO A 128 -4.32 17.92 -0.24
CA PRO A 128 -5.55 17.48 0.45
C PRO A 128 -6.48 18.63 0.88
N LYS A 129 -5.92 19.80 1.18
CA LYS A 129 -6.69 21.03 1.49
C LYS A 129 -7.62 21.48 0.36
N ASP A 130 -7.29 21.12 -0.88
CA ASP A 130 -8.04 21.50 -2.08
C ASP A 130 -9.07 20.41 -2.47
N ALA A 131 -9.17 19.34 -1.68
CA ALA A 131 -10.11 18.23 -1.87
C ALA A 131 -11.35 18.29 -0.96
N SER A 132 -11.48 19.35 -0.16
CA SER A 132 -12.53 19.55 0.86
C SER A 132 -13.68 20.44 0.37
#